data_AF-A0AAD9JLZ9-F1
#
_entry.id   AF-A0AAD9JLZ9-F1
#
_cell.length_a   1.000
_cell.length_b   1.000
_cell.length_c   1.000
_cell.angle_alpha   90.00
_cell.angle_beta   90.00
_cell.angle_gamma   90.00
#
_symmetry.space_group_name_H-M   'P 1'
#
loop_
_entity.id
_entity.type
_entity.pdbx_description
1 polymer ?
#
loop_
_entity_poly.entity_id
_entity_poly.type
_entity_poly.pdbx_seq_one_letter_code
_entity_poly.pdbx_strand_id
1 'polypeptide(L)'
;MFASANKYDTKSTYHHRLTMSVVNFICKAALPVYTVEEEGFKSLLEAFDPRDALPSRSYFSKTAIPKLYNEVSGRLRDSLSNIDYYSCTTDLWSSHTTDPYMSLTIHYIENWELQSKCLQVLYTPQDHTSENLKDALQDSLDKWNLDPSKLIAFTTDNGANIVKACQLAGIPRFQCFGHRLNLAVTNSIKDDPRVRRAIGVCRKLTTHFAHSHKKKQALTAAQID
;
A
#
# COMPACT_ATOMS: atom_id res chain seq x y z
N MET A 1 39.98 -1.07 29.27
CA MET A 1 38.86 -0.12 29.47
C MET A 1 38.94 0.89 28.34
N PHE A 2 38.24 0.64 27.23
CA PHE A 2 38.11 1.67 26.20
C PHE A 2 37.15 2.72 26.74
N ALA A 3 37.58 3.97 26.75
CA ALA A 3 36.76 5.10 27.18
C ALA A 3 35.41 5.05 26.46
N SER A 4 34.33 5.24 27.21
CA SER A 4 33.00 5.51 26.67
C SER A 4 33.12 6.64 25.65
N ALA A 5 33.07 6.29 24.38
CA ALA A 5 33.13 7.30 23.33
C ALA A 5 31.82 8.10 23.39
N ASN A 6 31.94 9.43 23.45
CA ASN A 6 30.77 10.30 23.52
C ASN A 6 29.80 9.99 22.37
N LYS A 7 28.51 10.04 22.68
CA LYS A 7 27.46 9.93 21.68
C LYS A 7 27.64 11.03 20.62
N TYR A 8 27.32 10.73 19.36
CA TYR A 8 27.39 11.75 18.32
C TYR A 8 26.45 12.91 18.62
N ASP A 9 26.87 14.11 18.22
CA ASP A 9 25.97 15.24 18.13
C ASP A 9 24.85 14.91 17.14
N THR A 10 23.61 15.18 17.53
CA THR A 10 22.41 15.00 16.68
C THR A 10 22.45 15.89 15.44
N LYS A 11 23.28 16.93 15.43
CA LYS A 11 23.54 17.79 14.27
C LYS A 11 24.67 17.29 13.38
N SER A 12 25.37 16.23 13.76
CA SER A 12 26.47 15.70 12.95
C SER A 12 25.97 15.11 11.64
N THR A 13 26.75 15.28 10.58
CA THR A 13 26.46 14.71 9.25
C THR A 13 26.37 13.19 9.30
N TYR A 14 27.17 12.55 10.16
CA TYR A 14 27.17 11.11 10.37
C TYR A 14 25.85 10.62 10.99
N HIS A 15 25.40 11.23 12.09
CA HIS A 15 24.12 10.88 12.74
C HIS A 15 22.94 11.06 11.78
N HIS A 16 22.94 12.16 11.01
CA HIS A 16 21.91 12.40 10.01
C HIS A 16 21.88 11.29 8.93
N ARG A 17 23.05 10.90 8.40
CA ARG A 17 23.16 9.85 7.39
C ARG A 17 22.67 8.49 7.92
N LEU A 18 23.02 8.15 9.16
CA LEU A 18 22.57 6.90 9.79
C LEU A 18 21.05 6.91 10.01
N THR A 19 20.51 8.02 10.53
CA THR A 19 19.06 8.22 10.65
C THR A 19 18.33 8.04 9.32
N MET A 20 18.82 8.66 8.23
CA MET A 20 18.22 8.51 6.90
C MET A 20 18.37 7.09 6.34
N SER A 21 19.41 6.36 6.71
CA SER A 21 19.57 4.94 6.34
C SER A 21 18.49 4.08 7.01
N VAL A 22 18.19 4.36 8.28
CA VAL A 22 17.08 3.70 9.00
C VAL A 22 15.72 4.07 8.41
N VAL A 23 15.49 5.35 8.07
CA VAL A 23 14.27 5.76 7.34
C VAL A 23 14.12 4.97 6.04
N ASN A 24 15.18 4.90 5.23
CA ASN A 24 15.16 4.16 3.97
C ASN A 24 14.89 2.68 4.19
N PHE A 25 15.50 2.06 5.19
CA PHE A 25 15.25 0.66 5.55
C PHE A 25 13.78 0.44 5.89
N ILE A 26 13.20 1.24 6.78
CA ILE A 26 11.78 1.15 7.17
C ILE A 26 10.88 1.29 5.96
N CYS A 27 11.09 2.32 5.14
CA CYS A 27 10.23 2.61 3.98
C CYS A 27 10.35 1.56 2.88
N LYS A 28 11.57 1.10 2.56
CA LYS A 28 11.80 0.12 1.48
C LYS A 28 11.35 -1.29 1.85
N ALA A 29 11.47 -1.66 3.13
CA ALA A 29 11.02 -2.94 3.63
C ALA A 29 9.56 -2.92 4.14
N ALA A 30 8.86 -1.78 4.02
CA ALA A 30 7.50 -1.58 4.51
C ALA A 30 7.31 -2.01 5.98
N LEU A 31 8.30 -1.72 6.83
CA LEU A 31 8.30 -2.12 8.23
C LEU A 31 7.48 -1.15 9.09
N PRO A 32 6.90 -1.62 10.20
CA PRO A 32 6.30 -0.73 11.19
C PRO A 32 7.34 0.26 11.72
N VAL A 33 6.96 1.52 11.93
CA VAL A 33 7.87 2.50 12.56
C VAL A 33 8.29 2.05 13.97
N TYR A 34 7.52 1.17 14.60
CA TYR A 34 7.88 0.53 15.88
C TYR A 34 9.19 -0.27 15.83
N THR A 35 9.68 -0.67 14.64
CA THR A 35 10.98 -1.37 14.50
C THR A 35 12.14 -0.63 15.17
N VAL A 36 12.11 0.72 15.22
CA VAL A 36 13.17 1.50 15.90
C VAL A 36 13.18 1.34 17.42
N GLU A 37 12.09 0.82 18.00
CA GLU A 37 11.95 0.57 19.43
C GLU A 37 12.28 -0.87 19.83
N GLU A 38 12.36 -1.79 18.86
CA GLU A 38 12.63 -3.21 19.10
C GLU A 38 14.04 -3.41 19.68
N GLU A 39 14.14 -4.12 20.79
CA GLU A 39 15.40 -4.36 21.52
C GLU A 39 16.48 -5.03 20.65
N GLY A 40 16.06 -5.99 19.80
CA GLY A 40 16.98 -6.65 18.87
C GLY A 40 17.53 -5.70 17.80
N PHE A 41 16.71 -4.75 17.33
CA PHE A 41 17.15 -3.75 16.36
C PHE A 41 18.09 -2.72 17.00
N LYS A 42 17.79 -2.27 18.22
CA LYS A 42 18.69 -1.41 19.00
C LYS A 42 20.05 -2.08 19.24
N SER A 43 20.04 -3.34 19.69
CA SER A 43 21.26 -4.13 19.92
C SER A 43 22.10 -4.28 18.65
N LEU A 44 21.45 -4.48 17.49
CA LEU A 44 22.12 -4.55 16.20
C LEU A 44 22.85 -3.24 15.86
N LEU A 45 22.17 -2.09 16.01
CA LEU A 45 22.76 -0.79 15.73
C LEU A 45 23.91 -0.47 16.70
N GLU A 46 23.76 -0.80 17.99
CA GLU A 46 24.82 -0.63 18.98
C GLU A 46 26.06 -1.48 18.68
N ALA A 47 25.88 -2.70 18.14
CA ALA A 47 26.99 -3.55 17.72
C ALA A 47 27.77 -2.97 16.52
N PHE A 48 27.09 -2.24 15.63
CA PHE A 48 27.73 -1.56 14.49
C PHE A 48 28.37 -0.23 14.89
N ASP A 49 27.67 0.60 15.67
CA ASP A 49 28.19 1.88 16.15
C ASP A 49 27.57 2.27 17.52
N PRO A 50 28.26 1.99 18.64
CA PRO A 50 27.72 2.26 19.98
C PRO A 50 27.62 3.75 20.33
N ARG A 51 28.16 4.63 19.48
CA ARG A 51 28.11 6.09 19.68
C ARG A 51 26.85 6.70 19.10
N ASP A 52 26.10 5.98 18.27
CA ASP A 52 24.87 6.51 17.73
C ASP A 52 23.72 6.32 18.70
N ALA A 53 22.94 7.39 18.90
CA ALA A 53 21.72 7.34 19.67
C ALA A 53 20.56 7.56 18.71
N LEU A 54 19.93 6.46 18.30
CA LEU A 54 18.84 6.50 17.34
C LEU A 54 17.70 7.42 17.84
N PRO A 55 17.11 8.26 16.96
CA PRO A 55 15.97 9.08 17.34
C PRO A 55 14.76 8.25 17.78
N SER A 56 13.84 8.89 18.50
CA SER A 56 12.61 8.22 18.95
C SER A 56 11.70 7.80 17.80
N ARG A 57 10.84 6.79 18.03
CA ARG A 57 9.74 6.45 17.11
C ARG A 57 8.89 7.65 16.71
N SER A 58 8.69 8.61 17.61
CA SER A 58 7.92 9.83 17.31
C SER A 58 8.63 10.71 16.28
N TYR A 59 9.97 10.80 16.33
CA TYR A 59 10.74 11.54 15.34
C TYR A 59 10.64 10.89 13.96
N PHE A 60 10.78 9.56 13.87
CA PHE A 60 10.63 8.85 12.61
C PHE A 60 9.23 9.03 12.01
N SER A 61 8.18 8.82 12.80
CA SER A 61 6.79 8.87 12.33
C SER A 61 6.29 10.28 12.01
N LYS A 62 6.67 11.30 12.78
CA LYS A 62 6.14 12.68 12.62
C LYS A 62 7.06 13.63 11.89
N THR A 63 8.33 13.28 11.69
CA THR A 63 9.32 14.19 11.09
C THR A 63 10.07 13.55 9.94
N ALA A 64 10.84 12.48 10.19
CA ALA A 64 11.78 11.96 9.20
C ALA A 64 11.08 11.33 7.98
N ILE A 65 10.10 10.44 8.22
CA ILE A 65 9.33 9.80 7.14
C ILE A 65 8.46 10.82 6.39
N PRO A 66 7.69 11.71 7.05
CA PRO A 66 6.93 12.75 6.35
C PRO A 66 7.81 13.69 5.52
N LYS A 67 9.00 14.06 6.01
CA LYS A 67 9.95 14.87 5.25
C LYS A 67 10.41 14.14 3.98
N LEU A 68 10.83 12.88 4.10
CA LEU A 68 11.20 12.07 2.95
C LEU A 68 10.05 11.91 1.95
N TYR A 69 8.82 11.70 2.44
CA TYR A 69 7.63 11.63 1.59
C TYR A 69 7.43 12.91 0.79
N ASN A 70 7.54 14.09 1.43
CA ASN A 70 7.39 15.37 0.74
C ASN A 70 8.49 15.58 -0.31
N GLU A 71 9.74 15.22 -0.01
CA GLU A 71 10.85 15.30 -0.97
C GLU A 71 10.66 14.36 -2.17
N VAL A 72 10.22 13.12 -1.92
CA VAL A 72 10.01 12.13 -2.99
C VAL A 72 8.77 12.46 -3.83
N SER A 73 7.66 12.85 -3.19
CA SER A 73 6.43 13.23 -3.91
C SER A 73 6.61 14.52 -4.70
N GLY A 74 7.35 15.51 -4.17
CA GLY A 74 7.71 16.72 -4.92
C GLY A 74 8.47 16.39 -6.21
N ARG A 75 9.58 15.63 -6.09
CA ARG A 75 10.35 15.18 -7.26
C ARG A 75 9.51 14.37 -8.25
N LEU A 76 8.62 13.52 -7.74
CA LEU A 76 7.74 12.73 -8.60
C LEU A 76 6.77 13.64 -9.35
N ARG A 77 6.10 14.60 -8.69
CA ARG A 77 5.25 15.59 -9.38
C ARG A 77 6.01 16.34 -10.47
N ASP A 78 7.23 16.79 -10.17
CA ASP A 78 8.06 17.49 -11.16
C ASP A 78 8.36 16.60 -12.36
N SER A 79 8.70 15.32 -12.14
CA SER A 79 8.93 14.38 -13.25
C SER A 79 7.67 14.09 -14.08
N LEU A 80 6.49 14.11 -13.46
CA LEU A 80 5.22 13.84 -14.14
C LEU A 80 4.73 15.04 -14.97
N SER A 81 5.24 16.26 -14.75
CA SER A 81 4.84 17.44 -15.50
C SER A 81 5.14 17.35 -17.01
N ASN A 82 6.17 16.57 -17.37
CA ASN A 82 6.66 16.44 -18.74
C ASN A 82 6.12 15.22 -19.50
N ILE A 83 5.20 14.44 -18.90
CA ILE A 83 4.63 13.28 -19.60
C ILE A 83 3.59 13.74 -20.61
N ASP A 84 3.58 13.13 -21.80
CA ASP A 84 2.61 13.45 -22.86
C ASP A 84 1.25 12.80 -22.60
N TYR A 85 1.27 11.52 -22.22
CA TYR A 85 0.07 10.73 -21.96
C TYR A 85 0.30 9.77 -20.79
N TYR A 86 -0.75 9.52 -20.04
CA TYR A 86 -0.72 8.57 -18.94
C TYR A 86 -2.04 7.83 -18.80
N SER A 87 -1.99 6.67 -18.14
CA SER A 87 -3.17 5.98 -17.62
C SER A 87 -3.02 5.79 -16.13
N CYS A 88 -4.13 5.55 -15.46
CA CYS A 88 -4.13 5.29 -14.02
C CYS A 88 -4.79 3.95 -13.72
N THR A 89 -4.35 3.29 -12.65
CA THR A 89 -5.14 2.25 -12.00
C THR A 89 -5.60 2.75 -10.63
N THR A 90 -6.83 2.43 -10.27
CA THR A 90 -7.33 2.60 -8.90
C THR A 90 -7.86 1.27 -8.38
N ASP A 91 -7.52 0.98 -7.14
CA ASP A 91 -8.02 -0.17 -6.40
C ASP A 91 -8.67 0.31 -5.12
N LEU A 92 -9.82 -0.26 -4.79
CA LEU A 92 -10.57 0.03 -3.58
C LEU A 92 -10.69 -1.23 -2.76
N TRP A 93 -10.32 -1.13 -1.49
CA TRP A 93 -10.39 -2.26 -0.58
C TRP A 93 -10.72 -1.80 0.84
N SER A 94 -11.24 -2.73 1.64
CA SER A 94 -11.32 -2.58 3.08
C SER A 94 -10.13 -3.28 3.72
N SER A 95 -9.48 -2.62 4.67
CA SER A 95 -8.40 -3.23 5.45
C SER A 95 -8.91 -4.38 6.31
N HIS A 96 -7.99 -5.09 6.97
CA HIS A 96 -8.35 -6.09 7.99
C HIS A 96 -9.14 -5.51 9.17
N THR A 97 -8.98 -4.21 9.45
CA THR A 97 -9.74 -3.47 10.46
C THR A 97 -11.00 -2.83 9.88
N THR A 98 -11.41 -3.23 8.67
CA THR A 98 -12.59 -2.74 7.93
C THR A 98 -12.51 -1.28 7.49
N ASP A 99 -11.33 -0.66 7.59
CA ASP A 99 -11.12 0.71 7.16
C ASP A 99 -11.05 0.78 5.63
N PRO A 100 -11.84 1.65 4.98
CA PRO A 100 -11.83 1.78 3.53
C PRO A 100 -10.62 2.57 3.00
N TYR A 101 -10.01 2.06 1.93
CA TYR A 101 -8.91 2.70 1.22
C TYR A 101 -9.12 2.72 -0.29
N MET A 102 -8.50 3.72 -0.93
CA MET A 102 -8.38 3.83 -2.38
C MET A 102 -6.92 4.10 -2.75
N SER A 103 -6.37 3.37 -3.71
CA SER A 103 -5.04 3.66 -4.26
C SER A 103 -5.14 4.38 -5.60
N LEU A 104 -4.11 5.16 -5.93
CA LEU A 104 -3.89 5.68 -7.27
C LEU A 104 -2.47 5.33 -7.70
N THR A 105 -2.35 4.63 -8.82
CA THR A 105 -1.07 4.36 -9.49
C THR A 105 -1.12 4.93 -10.89
N ILE A 106 -0.08 5.67 -11.27
CA ILE A 106 0.08 6.20 -12.63
C ILE A 106 0.96 5.27 -13.46
N HIS A 107 0.64 5.17 -14.74
CA HIS A 107 1.35 4.42 -15.76
C HIS A 107 1.60 5.30 -16.98
N TYR A 108 2.85 5.36 -17.42
CA TYR A 108 3.26 6.14 -18.59
C TYR A 108 4.45 5.46 -19.26
N ILE A 109 4.75 5.84 -20.51
CA ILE A 109 5.89 5.32 -21.25
C ILE A 109 6.98 6.39 -21.23
N GLU A 110 8.19 6.00 -20.84
CA GLU A 110 9.38 6.84 -20.89
C GLU A 110 10.50 6.01 -21.50
N ASN A 111 11.14 6.51 -22.57
CA ASN A 111 12.19 5.78 -23.31
C ASN A 111 11.78 4.35 -23.74
N TRP A 112 10.55 4.19 -24.23
CA TRP A 112 9.97 2.88 -24.61
C TRP A 112 9.81 1.88 -23.46
N GLU A 113 9.95 2.32 -22.21
CA GLU A 113 9.74 1.50 -21.03
C GLU A 113 8.48 1.93 -20.27
N LEU A 114 7.70 0.94 -19.84
CA LEU A 114 6.54 1.20 -18.99
C LEU A 114 7.02 1.60 -17.59
N GLN A 115 6.72 2.84 -17.22
CA GLN A 115 6.87 3.32 -15.85
C GLN A 115 5.56 3.12 -15.10
N SER A 116 5.65 2.64 -13.86
CA SER A 116 4.50 2.50 -12.95
C SER A 116 4.89 3.03 -11.57
N LYS A 117 4.15 4.02 -11.07
CA LYS A 117 4.43 4.66 -9.78
C LYS A 117 3.15 4.74 -8.96
N CYS A 118 3.15 4.14 -7.77
CA CYS A 118 2.08 4.33 -6.80
C CYS A 118 2.18 5.77 -6.29
N LEU A 119 1.18 6.58 -6.62
CA LEU A 119 1.12 7.98 -6.23
C LEU A 119 0.64 8.10 -4.80
N GLN A 120 -0.46 7.41 -4.47
CA GLN A 120 -1.02 7.51 -3.14
C GLN A 120 -1.91 6.34 -2.76
N VAL A 121 -2.04 6.16 -1.45
CA VAL A 121 -3.09 5.39 -0.80
C VAL A 121 -3.86 6.36 0.09
N LEU A 122 -5.14 6.53 -0.20
CA LEU A 122 -6.05 7.42 0.49
C LEU A 122 -6.92 6.60 1.43
N TYR A 123 -7.02 7.05 2.68
CA TYR A 123 -8.08 6.61 3.58
C TYR A 123 -9.38 7.30 3.16
N THR A 124 -10.41 6.53 2.84
CA THR A 124 -11.68 7.03 2.29
C THR A 124 -12.85 6.68 3.23
N PRO A 125 -12.93 7.30 4.43
CA PRO A 125 -13.90 6.94 5.47
C PRO A 125 -15.35 7.22 5.10
N GLN A 126 -15.57 8.05 4.07
CA GLN A 126 -16.91 8.35 3.59
C GLN A 126 -17.50 7.13 2.86
N ASP A 127 -18.82 7.10 2.77
CA ASP A 127 -19.51 6.09 1.98
C ASP A 127 -18.97 6.07 0.54
N HIS A 128 -18.71 4.88 0.00
CA HIS A 128 -18.19 4.71 -1.36
C HIS A 128 -19.28 4.87 -2.42
N THR A 129 -20.08 5.92 -2.31
CA THR A 129 -21.05 6.31 -3.34
C THR A 129 -20.32 6.68 -4.62
N SER A 130 -21.04 6.65 -5.75
CA SER A 130 -20.43 6.96 -7.05
C SER A 130 -19.96 8.41 -7.11
N GLU A 131 -20.66 9.31 -6.42
CA GLU A 131 -20.39 10.74 -6.32
C GLU A 131 -19.12 11.00 -5.51
N ASN A 132 -19.01 10.40 -4.31
CA ASN A 132 -17.83 10.55 -3.46
C ASN A 132 -16.58 9.98 -4.13
N LEU A 133 -16.71 8.86 -4.84
CA LEU A 133 -15.61 8.28 -5.60
C LEU A 133 -15.21 9.16 -6.80
N LYS A 134 -16.18 9.77 -7.49
CA LYS A 134 -15.91 10.71 -8.59
C LYS A 134 -15.10 11.91 -8.08
N ASP A 135 -15.50 12.49 -6.96
CA ASP A 135 -14.78 13.60 -6.33
C ASP A 135 -13.38 13.16 -5.86
N ALA A 136 -13.26 11.99 -5.22
CA ALA A 136 -11.97 11.47 -4.79
C ALA A 136 -11.00 11.17 -5.95
N LEU A 137 -11.50 10.73 -7.10
CA LEU A 137 -10.69 10.56 -8.32
C LEU A 137 -10.20 11.91 -8.85
N GLN A 138 -11.07 12.92 -8.91
CA GLN A 138 -10.73 14.26 -9.36
C GLN A 138 -9.69 14.91 -8.44
N ASP A 139 -9.94 14.91 -7.13
CA ASP A 139 -9.03 15.41 -6.10
C ASP A 139 -7.66 14.72 -6.17
N SER A 140 -7.65 13.43 -6.52
CA SER A 140 -6.41 12.69 -6.69
C SER A 140 -5.61 13.16 -7.90
N LEU A 141 -6.24 13.45 -9.03
CA LEU A 141 -5.55 14.00 -10.20
C LEU A 141 -5.02 15.41 -9.89
N ASP A 142 -5.85 16.24 -9.27
CA ASP A 142 -5.52 17.64 -8.92
C ASP A 142 -4.35 17.70 -7.93
N LYS A 143 -4.34 16.87 -6.88
CA LYS A 143 -3.24 16.79 -5.89
C LYS A 143 -1.88 16.45 -6.50
N TRP A 144 -1.89 15.77 -7.65
CA TRP A 144 -0.69 15.37 -8.39
C TRP A 144 -0.42 16.26 -9.60
N ASN A 145 -1.19 17.35 -9.78
CA ASN A 145 -1.12 18.27 -10.92
C ASN A 145 -1.17 17.54 -12.27
N LEU A 146 -2.00 16.49 -12.35
CA LEU A 146 -2.13 15.68 -13.56
C LEU A 146 -3.19 16.26 -14.48
N ASP A 147 -2.77 16.65 -15.68
CA ASP A 147 -3.65 17.23 -16.71
C ASP A 147 -4.66 16.18 -17.22
N PRO A 148 -5.97 16.35 -16.98
CA PRO A 148 -6.98 15.40 -17.43
C PRO A 148 -7.03 15.23 -18.95
N SER A 149 -6.55 16.19 -19.75
CA SER A 149 -6.50 16.07 -21.22
C SER A 149 -5.48 15.03 -21.71
N LYS A 150 -4.50 14.69 -20.87
CA LYS A 150 -3.45 13.69 -21.13
C LYS A 150 -3.81 12.30 -20.61
N LEU A 151 -4.91 12.19 -19.86
CA LEU A 151 -5.38 10.93 -19.31
C LEU A 151 -6.02 10.07 -20.40
N ILE A 152 -5.41 8.91 -20.67
CA ILE A 152 -5.94 7.93 -21.63
C ILE A 152 -7.11 7.17 -21.04
N ALA A 153 -6.96 6.64 -19.82
CA ALA A 153 -8.01 5.89 -19.14
C ALA A 153 -7.66 5.60 -17.67
N PHE A 154 -8.69 5.28 -16.89
CA PHE A 154 -8.58 4.55 -15.64
C PHE A 154 -8.82 3.05 -15.82
N THR A 155 -8.02 2.22 -15.18
CA THR A 155 -8.30 0.79 -15.01
C THR A 155 -8.77 0.56 -13.59
N THR A 156 -9.99 0.03 -13.43
CA THR A 156 -10.61 -0.22 -12.12
C THR A 156 -11.17 -1.63 -12.06
N ASP A 157 -11.56 -2.11 -10.87
CA ASP A 157 -12.40 -3.30 -10.78
C ASP A 157 -13.81 -3.07 -11.40
N ASN A 158 -14.69 -4.06 -11.27
CA ASN A 158 -16.08 -3.95 -11.76
C ASN A 158 -17.07 -3.59 -10.63
N GLY A 159 -16.61 -2.98 -9.53
CA GLY A 159 -17.49 -2.46 -8.50
C GLY A 159 -18.45 -1.42 -9.08
N ALA A 160 -19.75 -1.57 -8.81
CA ALA A 160 -20.78 -0.74 -9.44
C ALA A 160 -20.55 0.77 -9.21
N ASN A 161 -20.11 1.15 -8.01
CA ASN A 161 -19.90 2.55 -7.65
C ASN A 161 -18.69 3.16 -8.35
N ILE A 162 -17.55 2.46 -8.45
CA ILE A 162 -16.36 2.99 -9.15
C ILE A 162 -16.59 3.05 -10.66
N VAL A 163 -17.32 2.09 -11.22
CA VAL A 163 -17.76 2.11 -12.63
C VAL A 163 -18.60 3.35 -12.90
N LYS A 164 -19.60 3.60 -12.05
CA LYS A 164 -20.47 4.76 -12.18
C LYS A 164 -19.73 6.08 -11.92
N ALA A 165 -18.79 6.10 -10.98
CA ALA A 165 -17.93 7.26 -10.70
C ALA A 165 -17.12 7.68 -11.94
N CYS A 166 -16.46 6.73 -12.62
CA CYS A 166 -15.73 7.02 -13.86
C CYS A 166 -16.66 7.57 -14.95
N GLN A 167 -17.88 7.01 -15.07
CA GLN A 167 -18.89 7.52 -16.01
C GLN A 167 -19.30 8.96 -15.68
N LEU A 168 -19.56 9.26 -14.41
CA LEU A 168 -19.92 10.61 -13.95
C LEU A 168 -18.78 11.61 -14.15
N ALA A 169 -17.53 11.16 -14.01
CA ALA A 169 -16.34 11.99 -14.24
C ALA A 169 -16.03 12.19 -15.74
N GLY A 170 -16.72 11.48 -16.65
CA GLY A 170 -16.38 11.49 -18.08
C GLY A 170 -15.02 10.85 -18.39
N ILE A 171 -14.50 10.00 -17.48
CA ILE A 171 -13.18 9.38 -17.60
C ILE A 171 -13.31 8.06 -18.38
N PRO A 172 -12.53 7.86 -19.47
CA PRO A 172 -12.47 6.57 -20.13
C PRO A 172 -12.01 5.47 -19.17
N ARG A 173 -12.67 4.31 -19.22
CA ARG A 173 -12.44 3.25 -18.24
C ARG A 173 -12.19 1.89 -18.88
N PHE A 174 -11.12 1.23 -18.47
CA PHE A 174 -10.87 -0.19 -18.70
C PHE A 174 -11.22 -1.04 -17.47
N GLN A 175 -11.70 -2.25 -17.73
CA GLN A 175 -11.97 -3.23 -16.67
C GLN A 175 -10.67 -3.93 -16.29
N CYS A 176 -10.44 -4.12 -14.99
CA CYS A 176 -9.35 -4.93 -14.49
C CYS A 176 -9.48 -6.37 -15.04
N PHE A 177 -8.47 -6.79 -15.81
CA PHE A 177 -8.43 -8.13 -16.40
C PHE A 177 -8.46 -9.23 -15.33
N GLY A 178 -7.72 -9.07 -14.23
CA GLY A 178 -7.71 -10.03 -13.13
C GLY A 178 -9.09 -10.22 -12.51
N HIS A 179 -9.81 -9.11 -12.27
CA HIS A 179 -11.17 -9.17 -11.76
C HIS A 179 -12.13 -9.81 -12.79
N ARG A 180 -12.00 -9.48 -14.08
CA ARG A 180 -12.75 -10.11 -15.17
C ARG A 180 -12.54 -11.62 -15.25
N LEU A 181 -11.30 -12.08 -15.11
CA LEU A 181 -10.94 -13.49 -15.13
C LEU A 181 -11.53 -14.20 -13.92
N ASN A 182 -11.39 -13.62 -12.73
CA ASN A 182 -12.00 -14.14 -11.51
C ASN A 182 -13.52 -14.27 -11.63
N LEU A 183 -14.19 -13.26 -12.20
CA LEU A 183 -15.62 -13.33 -12.48
C LEU A 183 -15.98 -14.42 -13.50
N ALA A 184 -15.19 -14.59 -14.55
CA ALA A 184 -15.42 -15.64 -15.55
C ALA A 184 -15.33 -17.04 -14.92
N VAL A 185 -14.25 -17.30 -14.17
CA VAL A 185 -14.06 -18.56 -13.45
C VAL A 185 -15.18 -18.78 -12.45
N THR A 186 -15.42 -17.81 -11.56
CA THR A 186 -16.43 -17.92 -10.50
C THR A 186 -17.83 -18.14 -11.07
N ASN A 187 -18.21 -17.41 -12.12
CA ASN A 187 -19.52 -17.57 -12.76
C ASN A 187 -19.65 -18.88 -13.54
N SER A 188 -18.57 -19.44 -14.07
CA SER A 188 -18.62 -20.73 -14.78
C SER A 188 -18.88 -21.91 -13.84
N ILE A 189 -18.45 -21.81 -12.57
CA ILE A 189 -18.52 -22.92 -11.61
C ILE A 189 -19.62 -22.76 -10.56
N LYS A 190 -20.19 -21.55 -10.36
CA LYS A 190 -21.13 -21.28 -9.27
C LYS A 190 -22.40 -22.13 -9.30
N ASP A 191 -22.83 -22.50 -10.51
CA ASP A 191 -24.08 -23.23 -10.75
C ASP A 191 -23.84 -24.75 -10.90
N ASP A 192 -22.59 -25.23 -10.95
CA ASP A 192 -22.29 -26.68 -10.96
C ASP A 192 -22.57 -27.26 -9.55
N PRO A 193 -23.51 -28.20 -9.41
CA PRO A 193 -23.89 -28.74 -8.10
C PRO A 193 -22.76 -29.49 -7.37
N ARG A 194 -21.83 -30.11 -8.12
CA ARG A 194 -20.69 -30.86 -7.57
C ARG A 194 -19.66 -29.89 -7.01
N VAL A 195 -19.34 -28.84 -7.76
CA VAL A 195 -18.40 -27.80 -7.30
C VAL A 195 -18.98 -27.06 -6.09
N ARG A 196 -20.26 -26.68 -6.14
CA ARG A 196 -20.94 -26.03 -5.01
C ARG A 196 -20.92 -26.90 -3.75
N ARG A 197 -21.13 -28.22 -3.90
CA ARG A 197 -21.05 -29.17 -2.78
C ARG A 197 -19.63 -29.22 -2.20
N ALA A 198 -18.61 -29.36 -3.05
CA ALA A 198 -17.22 -29.41 -2.63
C ALA A 198 -16.79 -28.13 -1.88
N ILE A 199 -17.08 -26.95 -2.46
CA ILE A 199 -16.82 -25.65 -1.82
C ILE A 199 -17.55 -25.55 -0.48
N GLY A 200 -18.80 -26.04 -0.39
CA GLY A 200 -19.56 -26.06 0.86
C GLY A 200 -18.89 -26.87 1.96
N VAL A 201 -18.30 -28.02 1.63
CA VAL A 201 -17.53 -28.83 2.59
C VAL A 201 -16.26 -28.09 3.02
N CYS A 202 -15.50 -27.53 2.08
CA CYS A 202 -14.30 -26.75 2.38
C CYS A 202 -14.62 -25.58 3.31
N ARG A 203 -15.68 -24.81 3.02
CA ARG A 203 -16.11 -23.68 3.85
C ARG A 203 -16.47 -24.13 5.27
N LYS A 204 -17.23 -25.21 5.43
CA LYS A 204 -17.56 -25.77 6.75
C LYS A 204 -16.30 -26.11 7.54
N LEU A 205 -15.32 -26.73 6.89
CA LEU A 205 -14.05 -27.09 7.51
C LEU A 205 -13.26 -25.83 7.91
N THR A 206 -13.09 -24.87 7.00
CA THR A 206 -12.37 -23.62 7.30
C THR A 206 -13.04 -22.84 8.43
N THR A 207 -14.37 -22.71 8.41
CA THR A 207 -15.14 -22.00 9.45
C THR A 207 -15.04 -22.71 10.80
N HIS A 208 -15.03 -24.05 10.82
CA HIS A 208 -14.90 -24.82 12.06
C HIS A 208 -13.60 -24.51 12.83
N PHE A 209 -12.50 -24.30 12.11
CA PHE A 209 -11.20 -24.00 12.70
C PHE A 209 -10.90 -22.50 12.83
N ALA A 210 -11.46 -21.66 11.95
CA ALA A 210 -11.19 -20.21 11.95
C ALA A 210 -11.71 -19.49 13.21
N HIS A 211 -12.81 -19.96 13.80
CA HIS A 211 -13.46 -19.28 14.92
C HIS A 211 -13.19 -19.91 16.29
N SER A 212 -12.30 -20.90 16.39
CA SER A 212 -12.00 -21.56 17.67
C SER A 212 -10.51 -21.83 17.84
N HIS A 213 -9.91 -21.11 18.78
CA HIS A 213 -8.50 -21.27 19.14
C HIS A 213 -8.18 -22.72 19.54
N LYS A 214 -9.02 -23.35 20.38
CA LYS A 214 -8.87 -24.74 20.83
C LYS A 214 -8.84 -25.73 19.66
N LYS A 215 -9.74 -25.56 18.68
CA LYS A 215 -9.78 -26.44 17.50
C LYS A 215 -8.59 -26.22 16.58
N LYS A 216 -8.14 -24.97 16.44
CA LYS A 216 -6.94 -24.63 15.66
C LYS A 216 -5.68 -25.26 16.26
N GLN A 217 -5.53 -25.24 17.59
CA GLN A 217 -4.45 -25.95 18.29
C GLN A 217 -4.51 -27.46 18.07
N ALA A 218 -5.69 -28.08 18.23
CA ALA A 218 -5.87 -29.52 18.00
C ALA A 218 -5.52 -29.93 16.56
N LEU A 219 -5.92 -29.13 15.56
CA LEU A 219 -5.55 -29.35 14.17
C LEU A 219 -4.03 -29.25 13.96
N THR A 220 -3.39 -28.24 14.55
CA THR A 220 -1.93 -28.05 14.43
C THR A 220 -1.18 -29.25 15.01
N ALA A 221 -1.61 -29.75 16.17
CA ALA A 221 -1.02 -30.94 16.79
C ALA A 221 -1.16 -32.18 15.90
N ALA A 222 -2.31 -32.37 15.25
CA ALA A 222 -2.58 -33.50 14.35
C ALA A 222 -1.90 -33.39 12.97
N GLN A 223 -1.31 -32.24 12.62
CA GLN A 223 -0.59 -32.01 11.36
C GLN A 223 0.93 -32.17 11.48
N ILE A 224 1.45 -32.40 12.68
CA ILE A 224 2.88 -32.55 12.99
C ILE A 224 3.31 -34.03 12.98
N ASP A 225 2.35 -34.96 13.00
CA ASP A 225 2.54 -36.39 12.69
C ASP A 225 2.43 -36.65 11.18
#